data_AF-A0A838F0F1-F1
#
_entry.id   AF-A0A838F0F1-F1
#
_cell.length_a   1.000
_cell.length_b   1.000
_cell.length_c   1.000
_cell.angle_alpha   90.00
_cell.angle_beta   90.00
_cell.angle_gamma   90.00
#
_symmetry.space_group_name_H-M   'P 1'
#
loop_
_entity.id
_entity.type
_entity.pdbx_description
1 polymer ?
#
loop_
_entity_poly.entity_id
_entity_poly.type
_entity_poly.pdbx_seq_one_letter_code
_entity_poly.pdbx_strand_id
1 'polypeptide(L)'
;MRKYLHHLVFPLNLSKTLIYSTEYRLMYKLSKMAAPLVKPPTRQERSELTDYLRDGVIAIHKQEAKNIAEGYYPLDVVKPKNLIKHLALMPGLVIDSLKISRRRKTLNSKDLDEVDEAAPDYLKRNYHFQTDGYFSNKSAGFYEHQVEVLFSGTAAPMRRMLIKAIKDRMDYK
;
A
#
# COMPACT_ATOMS: atom_id res chain seq x y z
N MET A 1 3.91 -26.55 17.45
CA MET A 1 4.48 -25.63 16.43
C MET A 1 3.82 -24.25 16.38
N ARG A 2 2.48 -24.11 16.31
CA ARG A 2 1.80 -22.78 16.20
C ARG A 2 2.07 -21.78 17.35
N LYS A 3 2.28 -22.25 18.59
CA LYS A 3 2.46 -21.38 19.77
C LYS A 3 3.65 -20.40 19.68
N TYR A 4 4.70 -20.74 18.93
CA TYR A 4 5.89 -19.89 18.77
C TYR A 4 5.91 -19.08 17.46
N LEU A 5 4.92 -19.29 16.59
CA LEU A 5 4.90 -18.70 15.26
C LEU A 5 4.82 -17.17 15.30
N HIS A 6 4.17 -16.62 16.31
CA HIS A 6 4.06 -15.17 16.50
C HIS A 6 5.41 -14.48 16.75
N HIS A 7 6.39 -15.18 17.37
CA HIS A 7 7.75 -14.64 17.58
C HIS A 7 8.55 -14.51 16.29
N LEU A 8 8.19 -15.24 15.23
CA LEU A 8 8.81 -15.14 13.90
C LEU A 8 8.04 -14.18 13.00
N VAL A 9 6.70 -14.24 13.04
CA VAL A 9 5.84 -13.43 12.17
C VAL A 9 5.93 -11.94 12.51
N PHE A 10 5.94 -11.59 13.80
CA PHE A 10 5.97 -10.18 14.20
C PHE A 10 7.22 -9.43 13.70
N PRO A 11 8.47 -9.94 13.91
CA PRO A 11 9.66 -9.31 13.35
C PRO A 11 9.65 -9.24 11.82
N LEU A 12 9.17 -10.28 11.13
CA LEU A 12 9.06 -10.29 9.67
C LEU A 12 8.12 -9.18 9.18
N ASN A 13 6.99 -8.99 9.86
CA ASN A 13 6.06 -7.92 9.54
C ASN A 13 6.64 -6.53 9.85
N LEU A 14 7.37 -6.39 10.96
CA LEU A 14 8.03 -5.12 11.29
C LEU A 14 9.11 -4.74 10.26
N SER A 15 9.78 -5.72 9.66
CA SER A 15 10.74 -5.45 8.58
C SER A 15 10.08 -4.80 7.36
N LYS A 16 8.81 -5.12 7.05
CA LYS A 16 8.03 -4.45 5.99
C LYS A 16 7.85 -2.97 6.32
N THR A 17 7.54 -2.64 7.57
CA THR A 17 7.43 -1.24 8.01
C THR A 17 8.73 -0.47 7.81
N LEU A 18 9.87 -1.08 8.12
CA LEU A 18 11.17 -0.45 7.89
C LEU A 18 11.41 -0.17 6.40
N ILE A 19 11.10 -1.13 5.53
CA ILE A 19 11.22 -0.98 4.07
C ILE A 19 10.33 0.16 3.56
N TYR A 20 9.02 0.09 3.79
CA TYR A 20 8.07 1.08 3.26
C TYR A 20 8.25 2.47 3.88
N SER A 21 8.65 2.57 5.15
CA SER A 21 8.98 3.87 5.76
C SER A 21 10.25 4.48 5.15
N THR A 22 11.22 3.64 4.78
CA THR A 22 12.44 4.08 4.08
C THR A 22 12.11 4.55 2.67
N GLU A 23 11.26 3.82 1.95
CA GLU A 23 10.76 4.21 0.63
C GLU A 23 9.98 5.51 0.67
N TYR A 24 9.11 5.70 1.66
CA TYR A 24 8.40 6.96 1.86
C TYR A 24 9.40 8.13 1.99
N ARG A 25 10.45 7.98 2.81
CA ARG A 25 11.48 9.02 2.98
C ARG A 25 12.24 9.29 1.68
N LEU A 26 12.57 8.24 0.93
CA LEU A 26 13.24 8.37 -0.36
C LEU A 26 12.35 9.09 -1.38
N MET A 27 11.11 8.65 -1.55
CA MET A 27 10.13 9.26 -2.46
C MET A 27 9.83 10.70 -2.08
N TYR A 28 9.74 11.00 -0.78
CA TYR A 28 9.59 12.36 -0.28
C TYR A 28 10.75 13.26 -0.71
N LYS A 29 12.00 12.81 -0.52
CA LYS A 29 13.19 13.55 -0.96
C LYS A 29 13.20 13.76 -2.48
N LEU A 30 12.91 12.71 -3.26
CA LEU A 30 12.81 12.81 -4.72
C LEU A 30 11.72 13.80 -5.16
N SER A 31 10.56 13.78 -4.49
CA SER A 31 9.46 14.72 -4.80
C SER A 31 9.85 16.17 -4.56
N LYS A 32 10.69 16.45 -3.54
CA LYS A 32 11.24 17.79 -3.30
C LYS A 32 12.23 18.21 -4.39
N MET A 33 13.10 17.30 -4.82
CA MET A 33 14.03 17.58 -5.92
C MET A 33 13.30 17.83 -7.24
N ALA A 34 12.17 17.15 -7.45
CA ALA A 34 11.31 17.30 -8.63
C ALA A 34 10.15 18.29 -8.42
N ALA A 35 10.23 19.22 -7.46
CA ALA A 35 9.13 20.12 -7.08
C ALA A 35 8.45 20.89 -8.24
N PRO A 36 9.17 21.34 -9.30
CA PRO A 36 8.51 21.98 -10.46
C PRO A 36 7.54 21.02 -11.19
N LEU A 37 7.89 19.74 -11.23
CA LEU A 37 7.17 18.70 -11.96
C LEU A 37 6.10 18.03 -11.08
N VAL A 38 6.38 17.84 -9.80
CA VAL A 38 5.52 17.13 -8.84
C VAL A 38 5.31 17.98 -7.61
N LYS A 39 4.05 18.19 -7.21
CA LYS A 39 3.76 18.86 -5.93
C LYS A 39 4.16 17.92 -4.79
N PRO A 40 5.18 18.25 -3.96
CA PRO A 40 5.55 17.40 -2.84
C PRO A 40 4.41 17.36 -1.82
N PRO A 41 4.22 16.25 -1.10
CA PRO A 41 3.21 16.17 -0.06
C PRO A 41 3.53 17.16 1.06
N THR A 42 2.50 17.87 1.53
CA THR A 42 2.63 18.75 2.69
C THR A 42 2.81 17.90 3.94
N ARG A 43 3.94 18.07 4.64
CA ARG A 43 4.16 17.44 5.93
C ARG A 43 3.60 18.35 7.01
N GLN A 44 2.56 17.91 7.71
CA GLN A 44 2.17 18.53 8.97
C GLN A 44 3.02 17.92 10.09
N GLU A 45 3.79 18.74 10.78
CA GLU A 45 4.57 18.29 11.94
C GLU A 45 3.66 18.22 13.15
N ARG A 46 3.10 17.02 13.38
CA ARG A 46 2.32 16.69 14.59
C ARG A 46 3.12 15.67 15.39
N SER A 47 4.08 16.14 16.17
CA SER A 47 4.93 15.28 17.01
C SER A 47 4.09 14.40 17.94
N GLU A 48 3.00 14.95 18.48
CA GLU A 48 1.99 14.26 19.30
C GLU A 48 1.41 12.99 18.64
N LEU A 49 1.31 12.97 17.30
CA LEU A 49 0.78 11.80 16.57
C LEU A 49 1.86 10.75 16.27
N THR A 50 3.15 11.09 16.43
CA THR A 50 4.23 10.21 15.98
C THR A 50 4.28 8.95 16.82
N ASP A 51 4.20 9.09 18.15
CA ASP A 51 4.17 7.93 19.06
C ASP A 51 2.88 7.13 18.89
N TYR A 52 1.73 7.81 18.77
CA TYR A 52 0.45 7.17 18.50
C TYR A 52 0.46 6.31 17.22
N LEU A 53 1.00 6.85 16.11
CA LEU A 53 1.08 6.12 14.84
C LEU A 53 2.07 4.95 14.93
N ARG A 54 3.22 5.16 15.59
CA ARG A 54 4.20 4.10 15.83
C ARG A 54 3.59 2.96 16.62
N ASP A 55 2.88 3.27 17.71
CA ASP A 55 2.24 2.28 18.55
C ASP A 55 1.10 1.56 17.82
N GLY A 56 0.34 2.29 17.01
CA GLY A 56 -0.67 1.72 16.11
C GLY A 56 -0.08 0.70 15.12
N VAL A 57 1.04 1.02 14.48
CA VAL A 57 1.74 0.10 13.57
C VAL A 57 2.19 -1.17 14.32
N ILE A 58 2.78 -1.01 15.50
CA ILE A 58 3.20 -2.14 16.34
C ILE A 58 1.99 -3.00 16.73
N ALA A 59 0.88 -2.37 17.14
CA ALA A 59 -0.35 -3.05 17.55
C ALA A 59 -0.94 -3.87 16.39
N ILE A 60 -1.02 -3.30 15.19
CA ILE A 60 -1.51 -3.99 13.99
C ILE A 60 -0.67 -5.23 13.67
N HIS A 61 0.66 -5.10 13.68
CA HIS A 61 1.56 -6.23 13.39
C HIS A 61 1.51 -7.32 14.46
N LYS A 62 1.39 -6.94 15.74
CA LYS A 62 1.18 -7.90 16.84
C LYS A 62 -0.13 -8.66 16.67
N GLN A 63 -1.21 -7.95 16.37
CA GLN A 63 -2.52 -8.56 16.18
C GLN A 63 -2.54 -9.48 14.96
N GLU A 64 -1.87 -9.10 13.87
CA GLU A 64 -1.74 -9.95 12.70
C GLU A 64 -0.98 -11.24 13.02
N ALA A 65 0.15 -11.14 13.71
CA ALA A 65 0.93 -12.30 14.13
C ALA A 65 0.11 -13.27 15.01
N LYS A 66 -0.72 -12.72 15.90
CA LYS A 66 -1.67 -13.51 16.72
C LYS A 66 -2.71 -14.22 15.84
N ASN A 67 -3.36 -13.49 14.93
CA ASN A 67 -4.40 -14.05 14.06
C ASN A 67 -3.84 -15.18 13.16
N ILE A 68 -2.60 -15.06 12.68
CA ILE A 68 -1.92 -16.12 11.92
C ILE A 68 -1.59 -17.32 12.80
N ALA A 69 -1.09 -17.09 14.03
CA ALA A 69 -0.78 -18.16 14.97
C ALA A 69 -2.04 -18.95 15.38
N GLU A 70 -3.18 -18.28 15.48
CA GLU A 70 -4.49 -18.87 15.75
C GLU A 70 -5.09 -19.57 14.51
N GLY A 71 -4.55 -19.32 13.32
CA GLY A 71 -4.96 -19.96 12.07
C GLY A 71 -6.06 -19.23 11.31
N TYR A 72 -6.43 -18.00 11.68
CA TYR A 72 -7.40 -17.21 10.94
C TYR A 72 -6.88 -16.86 9.54
N TYR A 73 -5.58 -16.62 9.41
CA TYR A 73 -4.92 -16.30 8.15
C TYR A 73 -3.89 -17.38 7.78
N PRO A 74 -3.72 -17.68 6.48
CA PRO A 74 -2.67 -18.57 6.03
C PRO A 74 -1.28 -17.92 6.19
N LEU A 75 -0.23 -18.75 6.29
CA LEU A 75 1.14 -18.30 6.57
C LEU A 75 1.81 -17.55 5.41
N ASP A 76 1.33 -17.79 4.20
CA ASP A 76 1.79 -17.17 2.96
C ASP A 76 1.62 -15.65 2.94
N VAL A 77 0.64 -15.09 3.68
CA VAL A 77 0.41 -13.64 3.75
C VAL A 77 1.57 -12.86 4.38
N VAL A 78 2.43 -13.55 5.15
CA VAL A 78 3.60 -12.95 5.80
C VAL A 78 4.83 -12.99 4.89
N LYS A 79 4.87 -13.91 3.93
CA LYS A 79 6.06 -14.17 3.12
C LYS A 79 6.60 -12.85 2.54
N PRO A 80 7.92 -12.62 2.63
CA PRO A 80 8.49 -11.41 2.08
C PRO A 80 8.18 -11.33 0.58
N LYS A 81 7.82 -10.13 0.11
CA LYS A 81 7.66 -9.90 -1.33
C LYS A 81 9.00 -10.21 -2.00
N ASN A 82 8.94 -10.71 -3.24
CA ASN A 82 10.14 -10.90 -4.04
C ASN A 82 10.82 -9.54 -4.24
N LEU A 83 12.03 -9.37 -3.68
CA LEU A 83 12.75 -8.10 -3.68
C LEU A 83 13.03 -7.59 -5.10
N ILE A 84 13.33 -8.49 -6.04
CA ILE A 84 13.58 -8.13 -7.44
C ILE A 84 12.31 -7.55 -8.07
N LYS A 85 11.17 -8.22 -7.88
CA LYS A 85 9.87 -7.72 -8.39
C LYS A 85 9.49 -6.39 -7.75
N HIS A 86 9.76 -6.23 -6.45
CA HIS A 86 9.51 -5.00 -5.71
C HIS A 86 10.31 -3.83 -6.27
N LEU A 87 11.62 -4.02 -6.47
CA LEU A 87 12.50 -2.98 -7.02
C LEU A 87 12.20 -2.70 -8.50
N ALA A 88 11.81 -3.70 -9.29
CA ALA A 88 11.46 -3.54 -10.69
C ALA A 88 10.23 -2.64 -10.92
N LEU A 89 9.37 -2.45 -9.91
CA LEU A 89 8.21 -1.55 -9.98
C LEU A 89 8.59 -0.07 -9.82
N MET A 90 9.72 0.22 -9.16
CA MET A 90 10.08 1.59 -8.74
C MET A 90 10.26 2.58 -9.92
N PRO A 91 10.95 2.24 -11.02
CA PRO A 91 11.07 3.16 -12.15
C PRO A 91 9.71 3.53 -12.76
N GLY A 92 8.83 2.52 -12.89
CA GLY A 92 7.47 2.72 -13.40
C GLY A 92 6.64 3.64 -12.51
N LEU A 93 6.72 3.48 -11.19
CA LEU A 93 6.06 4.34 -10.21
C LEU A 93 6.50 5.80 -10.29
N VAL A 94 7.81 6.05 -10.45
CA VAL A 94 8.35 7.41 -10.58
C VAL A 94 7.86 8.07 -11.86
N ILE A 95 7.94 7.36 -12.99
CA ILE A 95 7.46 7.86 -14.29
C ILE A 95 5.95 8.15 -14.22
N ASP A 96 5.17 7.23 -13.66
CA ASP A 96 3.72 7.40 -13.54
C ASP A 96 3.38 8.58 -12.62
N SER A 97 4.14 8.81 -11.55
CA SER A 97 3.94 9.95 -10.65
C SER A 97 4.12 11.31 -11.36
N LEU A 98 5.06 11.40 -12.31
CA LEU A 98 5.22 12.60 -13.15
C LEU A 98 3.99 12.83 -14.04
N LYS A 99 3.51 11.76 -14.69
CA LYS A 99 2.30 11.81 -15.55
C LYS A 99 1.05 12.15 -14.75
N ILE A 100 0.87 11.53 -13.58
CA ILE A 100 -0.19 11.84 -12.60
C ILE A 100 -0.17 13.32 -12.25
N SER A 101 1.00 13.88 -11.92
CA SER A 101 1.11 15.29 -11.56
C SER A 101 0.67 16.21 -12.70
N ARG A 102 1.08 15.90 -13.94
CA ARG A 102 0.62 16.63 -15.13
C ARG A 102 -0.90 16.55 -15.29
N ARG A 103 -1.48 15.35 -15.23
CA ARG A 103 -2.93 15.13 -15.35
C ARG A 103 -3.74 15.83 -14.26
N ARG A 104 -3.25 15.83 -13.01
CA ARG A 104 -3.89 16.55 -11.90
C ARG A 104 -3.90 18.06 -12.12
N LYS A 105 -2.81 18.63 -12.65
CA LYS A 105 -2.74 20.06 -12.98
C LYS A 105 -3.75 20.46 -14.06
N THR A 106 -3.99 19.59 -15.04
CA THR A 106 -4.94 19.86 -16.14
C THR A 106 -6.35 19.32 -15.87
N LEU A 107 -6.60 18.73 -14.70
CA LEU A 107 -7.85 18.04 -14.35
C LEU A 107 -8.28 16.97 -15.37
N ASN A 108 -7.33 16.42 -16.13
CA ASN A 108 -7.62 15.41 -17.14
C ASN A 108 -7.69 14.03 -16.49
N SER A 109 -8.89 13.48 -16.38
CA SER A 109 -9.18 12.18 -15.75
C SER A 109 -9.72 11.12 -16.72
N LYS A 110 -9.75 11.43 -18.02
CA LYS A 110 -10.18 10.52 -19.10
C LYS A 110 -9.10 10.44 -20.19
N ASP A 111 -7.86 10.32 -19.73
CA ASP A 111 -6.65 10.21 -20.55
C ASP A 111 -6.27 8.73 -20.67
N LEU A 112 -7.09 7.97 -21.39
CA LEU A 112 -6.95 6.52 -21.59
C LEU A 112 -6.91 6.21 -23.08
N ASP A 113 -5.96 5.35 -23.48
CA ASP A 113 -5.83 4.90 -24.87
C ASP A 113 -6.95 3.91 -25.24
N GLU A 114 -7.34 3.05 -24.30
CA GLU A 114 -8.37 2.03 -24.47
C GLU A 114 -9.39 2.10 -23.34
N VAL A 115 -10.67 1.97 -23.69
CA VAL A 115 -11.80 2.00 -22.76
C VAL A 115 -12.77 0.89 -23.13
N ASP A 116 -13.26 0.16 -22.13
CA ASP A 116 -14.39 -0.75 -22.30
C ASP A 116 -15.68 0.06 -22.38
N GLU A 117 -16.29 0.09 -23.56
CA GLU A 117 -17.51 0.86 -23.80
C GLU A 117 -18.73 0.34 -23.03
N ALA A 118 -18.73 -0.94 -22.64
CA ALA A 118 -19.79 -1.54 -21.83
C ALA A 118 -19.66 -1.18 -20.34
N ALA A 119 -18.51 -0.69 -19.89
CA ALA A 119 -18.29 -0.32 -18.49
C ALA A 119 -19.08 0.94 -18.11
N PRO A 120 -19.51 1.09 -16.85
CA PRO A 120 -20.06 2.35 -16.35
C PRO A 120 -19.08 3.52 -16.54
N ASP A 121 -19.61 4.72 -16.85
CA ASP A 121 -18.82 5.94 -17.11
C ASP A 121 -17.76 6.27 -16.04
N TYR A 122 -18.05 5.92 -14.79
CA TYR A 122 -17.12 6.09 -13.69
C TYR A 122 -15.82 5.30 -13.87
N LEU A 123 -15.90 4.08 -14.43
CA LEU A 123 -14.76 3.18 -14.64
C LEU A 123 -14.00 3.52 -15.93
N LYS A 124 -14.58 4.32 -16.84
CA LYS A 124 -13.95 4.85 -18.05
C LYS A 124 -12.98 6.02 -17.78
N ARG A 125 -12.29 6.00 -16.63
CA ARG A 125 -11.44 7.09 -16.13
C ARG A 125 -10.10 6.55 -15.66
N ASN A 126 -9.07 7.40 -15.66
CA ASN A 126 -7.80 7.08 -15.01
C ASN A 126 -8.04 6.78 -13.52
N TYR A 127 -7.53 5.65 -13.04
CA TYR A 127 -7.64 5.31 -11.63
C TYR A 127 -6.71 6.20 -10.81
N HIS A 128 -7.22 7.09 -9.95
CA HIS A 128 -6.40 8.07 -9.21
C HIS A 128 -5.44 8.93 -10.07
N PHE A 129 -5.79 9.19 -11.35
CA PHE A 129 -4.94 9.82 -12.38
C PHE A 129 -3.73 9.00 -12.86
N GLN A 130 -3.63 7.72 -12.51
CA GLN A 130 -2.60 6.79 -13.03
C GLN A 130 -2.70 6.64 -14.54
N THR A 131 -1.62 6.20 -15.18
CA THR A 131 -1.56 6.12 -16.65
C THR A 131 -2.63 5.23 -17.23
N ASP A 132 -2.97 4.14 -16.56
CA ASP A 132 -4.00 3.25 -17.04
C ASP A 132 -5.30 3.41 -16.21
N GLY A 133 -6.39 2.83 -16.73
CA GLY A 133 -7.71 2.89 -16.11
C GLY A 133 -7.92 1.87 -14.98
N TYR A 134 -9.16 1.80 -14.50
CA TYR A 134 -9.58 0.90 -13.41
C TYR A 134 -9.31 -0.58 -13.69
N PHE A 135 -9.26 -1.00 -14.95
CA PHE A 135 -9.09 -2.40 -15.33
C PHE A 135 -7.62 -2.82 -15.53
N SER A 136 -6.66 -1.90 -15.32
CA SER A 136 -5.24 -2.22 -15.50
C SER A 136 -4.63 -2.89 -14.28
N ASN A 137 -4.09 -4.10 -14.49
CA ASN A 137 -3.27 -4.81 -13.52
C ASN A 137 -2.03 -3.99 -13.09
N LYS A 138 -1.45 -3.22 -14.00
CA LYS A 138 -0.27 -2.39 -13.71
C LYS A 138 -0.62 -1.24 -12.78
N SER A 139 -1.70 -0.52 -13.07
CA SER A 139 -2.17 0.58 -12.21
C SER A 139 -2.65 0.07 -10.85
N ALA A 140 -3.31 -1.10 -10.81
CA ALA A 140 -3.64 -1.79 -9.57
C ALA A 140 -2.39 -2.13 -8.73
N GLY A 141 -1.33 -2.66 -9.35
CA GLY A 141 -0.07 -2.96 -8.67
C GLY A 141 0.64 -1.71 -8.13
N PHE A 142 0.64 -0.62 -8.89
CA PHE A 142 1.17 0.67 -8.43
C PHE A 142 0.37 1.22 -7.24
N TYR A 143 -0.96 1.14 -7.31
CA TYR A 143 -1.83 1.58 -6.22
C TYR A 143 -1.60 0.75 -4.95
N GLU A 144 -1.53 -0.58 -5.07
CA GLU A 144 -1.25 -1.46 -3.92
C GLU A 144 0.07 -1.07 -3.24
N HIS A 145 1.13 -0.86 -4.01
CA HIS A 145 2.42 -0.45 -3.48
C HIS A 145 2.35 0.94 -2.81
N GLN A 146 1.72 1.93 -3.46
CA GLN A 146 1.57 3.28 -2.90
C GLN A 146 0.80 3.28 -1.58
N VAL A 147 -0.24 2.45 -1.45
CA VAL A 147 -1.01 2.31 -0.20
C VAL A 147 -0.16 1.67 0.89
N GLU A 148 0.67 0.67 0.58
CA GLU A 148 1.61 0.12 1.56
C GLU A 148 2.65 1.16 2.01
N VAL A 149 3.17 1.99 1.11
CA VAL A 149 4.06 3.11 1.45
C VAL A 149 3.36 4.12 2.36
N LEU A 150 2.12 4.50 2.03
CA LEU A 150 1.31 5.45 2.80
C LEU A 150 1.06 4.98 4.24
N PHE A 151 0.81 3.69 4.42
CA PHE A 151 0.50 3.08 5.71
C PHE A 151 1.69 2.31 6.31
N SER A 152 2.92 2.60 5.88
CA SER A 152 4.14 2.02 6.44
C SER A 152 4.09 0.48 6.55
N GLY A 153 3.59 -0.20 5.52
CA GLY A 153 3.50 -1.66 5.46
C GLY A 153 2.34 -2.30 6.23
N THR A 154 1.39 -1.51 6.74
CA THR A 154 0.25 -2.02 7.52
C THR A 154 -1.05 -2.14 6.74
N ALA A 155 -1.07 -1.78 5.45
CA ALA A 155 -2.32 -1.74 4.69
C ALA A 155 -2.95 -3.12 4.48
N ALA A 156 -2.17 -4.11 4.05
CA ALA A 156 -2.65 -5.49 3.94
C ALA A 156 -3.04 -6.10 5.31
N PRO A 157 -2.25 -5.94 6.39
CA PRO A 157 -2.66 -6.34 7.74
C PRO A 157 -3.99 -5.73 8.19
N MET A 158 -4.19 -4.41 8.01
CA MET A 158 -5.44 -3.73 8.37
C MET A 158 -6.65 -4.32 7.64
N ARG A 159 -6.54 -4.56 6.32
CA ARG A 159 -7.61 -5.18 5.52
C ARG A 159 -7.99 -6.57 6.04
N ARG A 160 -6.99 -7.36 6.45
CA ARG A 160 -7.22 -8.71 6.96
C ARG A 160 -7.91 -8.75 8.31
N MET A 161 -7.85 -7.69 9.13
CA MET A 161 -8.46 -7.69 10.47
C MET A 161 -9.95 -8.04 10.47
N LEU A 162 -10.65 -7.69 9.39
CA LEU A 162 -12.08 -8.03 9.22
C LEU A 162 -12.31 -9.54 9.08
N ILE A 163 -11.37 -10.31 8.53
CA ILE A 163 -11.52 -11.75 8.26
C ILE A 163 -11.78 -12.52 9.55
N LYS A 164 -11.09 -12.20 10.65
CA LYS A 164 -11.35 -12.84 11.94
C LYS A 164 -12.81 -12.64 12.37
N ALA A 165 -13.27 -11.38 12.34
CA ALA A 165 -14.64 -11.05 12.75
C ALA A 165 -15.70 -11.76 11.89
N ILE A 166 -15.45 -11.92 10.59
CA ILE A 166 -16.34 -12.66 9.68
C ILE A 166 -16.33 -14.16 10.02
N LYS A 167 -15.15 -14.76 10.16
CA LYS A 167 -14.97 -16.18 10.48
C LYS A 167 -15.65 -16.57 11.79
N ASP A 168 -15.46 -15.76 12.83
CA ASP A 168 -16.08 -15.98 14.14
C ASP A 168 -17.62 -15.96 14.06
N ARG A 169 -18.20 -15.10 13.22
CA ARG A 169 -19.66 -15.01 13.03
C ARG A 169 -20.24 -16.12 12.16
N MET A 170 -19.43 -16.71 11.29
CA MET A 170 -19.84 -17.76 10.37
C MET A 170 -19.55 -19.17 10.91
N ASP A 171 -19.07 -19.29 12.15
CA ASP A 171 -18.55 -20.54 12.73
C ASP A 171 -17.51 -21.25 11.84
N TYR A 172 -16.80 -20.47 11.02
CA TYR A 172 -15.87 -20.97 10.03
C TYR A 172 -14.43 -20.80 10.53
N LYS A 173 -13.81 -21.87 11.02
CA LYS A 173 -12.41 -21.86 11.49
C LYS A 173 -11.42 -21.84 10.32
#